data_AF-A0AA90TMC8-F1
#
_entry.id   AF-A0AA90TMC8-F1
#
_cell.length_a   1.000
_cell.length_b   1.000
_cell.length_c   1.000
_cell.angle_alpha   90.00
_cell.angle_beta   90.00
_cell.angle_gamma   90.00
#
_symmetry.space_group_name_H-M   'P 1'
#
loop_
_entity.id
_entity.type
_entity.pdbx_description
1 polymer ?
#
loop_
_entity_poly.entity_id
_entity_poly.type
_entity_poly.pdbx_seq_one_letter_code
_entity_poly.pdbx_strand_id
1 'polypeptide(L)'
;MLDIPVRPAFLDFKEQSFSGADIAFLLTKPSIRGLTFAGCDIGDEAVRALCALPRLERLWLDASALTDAGLSEIARVPALNWLVLDHTGITGAGLAAFAGHAALRTLSLRHTPANDACVQHIARIPHLSHVALQGSAVTPEGILALAAHPTVRPGIDTAFGPALADAFLRQQRRLASRTPPGFVPAAGEEQAMLDVLHGFWDAISAWETQLALDNKETPGVDDWRQPACAAIFAQFCTPKDRKFGRPNALSFSTPPEYQRQTLLDVEWLSARKACVYARDDWGGQSRFLLLKKGKAWLLDHKQHLFDGWTTGYL
;
A
#
# COMPACT_ATOMS: atom_id res chain seq x y z
N MET A 1 23.79 -34.36 -14.38
CA MET A 1 24.05 -33.58 -13.15
C MET A 1 24.08 -32.13 -13.55
N LEU A 2 23.33 -31.27 -12.86
CA LEU A 2 23.17 -29.86 -13.22
C LEU A 2 24.53 -29.14 -13.21
N ASP A 3 24.80 -28.35 -14.24
CA ASP A 3 25.98 -27.47 -14.31
C ASP A 3 25.62 -26.14 -13.64
N ILE A 4 26.09 -25.96 -12.40
CA ILE A 4 25.76 -24.79 -11.57
C ILE A 4 27.01 -24.25 -10.86
N PRO A 5 27.02 -22.96 -10.48
CA PRO A 5 28.12 -22.37 -9.73
C PRO A 5 28.45 -23.14 -8.44
N VAL A 6 29.69 -23.01 -7.96
CA VAL A 6 30.17 -23.71 -6.75
C VAL A 6 29.40 -23.30 -5.48
N ARG A 7 28.99 -22.02 -5.40
CA ARG A 7 28.21 -21.46 -4.29
C ARG A 7 27.03 -20.65 -4.84
N PRO A 8 26.02 -21.32 -5.41
CA PRO A 8 24.90 -20.63 -5.98
C PRO A 8 24.03 -20.06 -4.86
N ALA A 9 23.61 -18.81 -5.01
CA ALA A 9 22.64 -18.18 -4.13
C ALA A 9 21.24 -18.18 -4.76
N PHE A 10 21.16 -17.94 -6.07
CA PHE A 10 19.93 -17.94 -6.84
C PHE A 10 20.15 -18.78 -8.09
N LEU A 11 19.23 -19.70 -8.35
CA LEU A 11 19.22 -20.53 -9.56
C LEU A 11 17.89 -20.37 -10.26
N ASP A 12 17.95 -20.31 -11.58
CA ASP A 12 16.79 -20.16 -12.45
C ASP A 12 16.78 -21.29 -13.47
N PHE A 13 15.67 -22.01 -13.51
CA PHE A 13 15.42 -23.12 -14.40
C PHE A 13 14.12 -22.88 -15.15
N LYS A 14 14.17 -23.04 -16.47
CA LYS A 14 13.03 -22.81 -17.36
C LYS A 14 12.84 -24.02 -18.27
N GLU A 15 11.59 -24.49 -18.36
CA GLU A 15 11.14 -25.53 -19.30
C GLU A 15 12.03 -26.79 -19.24
N GLN A 16 12.39 -27.23 -18.03
CA GLN A 16 13.27 -28.36 -17.78
C GLN A 16 12.59 -29.45 -16.95
N SER A 17 12.94 -30.71 -17.22
CA SER A 17 12.55 -31.86 -16.40
C SER A 17 13.61 -32.10 -15.33
N PHE A 18 13.18 -32.40 -14.10
CA PHE A 18 14.08 -32.71 -12.99
C PHE A 18 13.85 -34.15 -12.51
N SER A 19 14.94 -34.91 -12.38
CA SER A 19 14.91 -36.20 -11.70
C SER A 19 15.08 -36.01 -10.18
N GLY A 20 14.76 -37.06 -9.40
CA GLY A 20 15.09 -37.07 -7.98
C GLY A 20 16.58 -36.89 -7.69
N ALA A 21 17.47 -37.30 -8.61
CA ALA A 21 18.91 -37.10 -8.48
C ALA A 21 19.31 -35.62 -8.67
N ASP A 22 18.61 -34.88 -9.54
CA ASP A 22 18.85 -33.45 -9.72
C ASP A 22 18.40 -32.67 -8.48
N ILE A 23 17.25 -33.02 -7.91
CA ILE A 23 16.78 -32.45 -6.63
C ILE A 23 17.77 -32.77 -5.51
N ALA A 24 18.20 -34.03 -5.37
CA ALA A 24 19.21 -34.42 -4.39
C ALA A 24 20.54 -33.65 -4.56
N PHE A 25 20.95 -33.38 -5.81
CA PHE A 25 22.13 -32.58 -6.09
C PHE A 25 21.96 -31.12 -5.62
N LEU A 26 20.78 -30.51 -5.82
CA LEU A 26 20.48 -29.17 -5.29
C LEU A 26 20.58 -29.13 -3.76
N LEU A 27 20.13 -30.18 -3.06
CA LEU A 27 20.23 -30.26 -1.59
C LEU A 27 21.68 -30.29 -1.07
N THR A 28 22.65 -30.66 -1.91
CA THR A 28 24.09 -30.58 -1.56
C THR A 28 24.63 -29.14 -1.54
N LYS A 29 23.83 -28.14 -1.92
CA LYS A 29 24.21 -26.73 -2.03
C LYS A 29 23.53 -25.88 -0.95
N PRO A 30 24.05 -25.84 0.29
CA PRO A 30 23.42 -25.13 1.40
C PRO A 30 23.43 -23.60 1.27
N SER A 31 24.12 -23.05 0.26
CA SER A 31 24.14 -21.62 -0.03
C SER A 31 22.92 -21.13 -0.80
N ILE A 32 22.09 -22.03 -1.34
CA ILE A 32 20.91 -21.66 -2.13
C ILE A 32 19.92 -20.89 -1.25
N ARG A 33 19.53 -19.72 -1.74
CA ARG A 33 18.55 -18.81 -1.14
C ARG A 33 17.32 -18.63 -2.01
N GLY A 34 17.43 -18.82 -3.32
CA GLY A 34 16.28 -18.79 -4.20
C GLY A 34 16.35 -19.77 -5.35
N LEU A 35 15.19 -20.32 -5.66
CA LEU A 35 14.99 -21.24 -6.78
C LEU A 35 13.81 -20.76 -7.61
N THR A 36 14.04 -20.67 -8.92
CA THR A 36 12.98 -20.46 -9.91
C THR A 36 12.86 -21.70 -10.78
N PHE A 37 11.63 -22.17 -10.90
CA PHE A 37 11.19 -23.22 -11.81
C PHE A 37 10.01 -22.68 -12.60
N ALA A 38 10.26 -22.27 -13.83
CA ALA A 38 9.23 -21.76 -14.74
C ALA A 38 8.91 -22.83 -15.79
N GLY A 39 7.68 -23.35 -15.80
CA GLY A 39 7.27 -24.42 -16.72
C GLY A 39 8.07 -25.72 -16.56
N CYS A 40 8.52 -26.00 -15.34
CA CYS A 40 9.22 -27.25 -15.02
C CYS A 40 8.25 -28.24 -14.36
N ASP A 41 8.43 -29.54 -14.63
CA ASP A 41 7.63 -30.60 -14.01
C ASP A 41 8.08 -30.88 -12.57
N ILE A 42 7.73 -29.95 -11.67
CA ILE A 42 8.03 -30.02 -10.24
C ILE A 42 6.73 -30.23 -9.47
N GLY A 43 6.60 -31.38 -8.83
CA GLY A 43 5.47 -31.73 -7.96
C GLY A 43 5.78 -31.64 -6.47
N ASP A 44 4.78 -32.00 -5.65
CA ASP A 44 4.82 -31.89 -4.18
C ASP A 44 6.02 -32.61 -3.53
N GLU A 45 6.42 -33.77 -4.06
CA GLU A 45 7.56 -34.54 -3.52
C GLU A 45 8.88 -33.79 -3.66
N ALA A 46 9.15 -33.25 -4.86
CA ALA A 46 10.35 -32.46 -5.12
C ALA A 46 10.35 -31.19 -4.26
N VAL A 47 9.21 -30.50 -4.15
CA VAL A 47 9.09 -29.30 -3.30
C VAL A 47 9.32 -29.61 -1.83
N ARG A 48 8.75 -30.71 -1.31
CA ARG A 48 9.00 -31.15 0.07
C ARG A 48 10.48 -31.34 0.34
N ALA A 49 11.20 -31.95 -0.60
CA ALA A 49 12.65 -32.12 -0.49
C ALA A 49 13.38 -30.76 -0.50
N LEU A 50 13.03 -29.87 -1.44
CA LEU A 50 13.64 -28.53 -1.55
C LEU A 50 13.40 -27.64 -0.30
N CYS A 51 12.30 -27.85 0.43
CA CYS A 51 12.03 -27.16 1.69
C CYS A 51 13.06 -27.47 2.80
N ALA A 52 13.89 -28.51 2.64
CA ALA A 52 14.99 -28.82 3.55
C ALA A 52 16.22 -27.90 3.36
N LEU A 53 16.25 -27.04 2.33
CA LEU A 53 17.33 -26.10 2.11
C LEU A 53 17.38 -25.05 3.25
N PRO A 54 18.50 -24.95 3.99
CA PRO A 54 18.54 -24.23 5.28
C PRO A 54 18.46 -22.70 5.14
N ARG A 55 18.61 -22.18 3.93
CA ARG A 55 18.63 -20.73 3.64
C ARG A 55 17.62 -20.33 2.58
N LEU A 56 16.66 -21.19 2.26
CA LEU A 56 15.66 -20.90 1.24
C LEU A 56 14.77 -19.73 1.67
N GLU A 57 14.79 -18.69 0.84
CA GLU A 57 14.10 -17.41 1.06
C GLU A 57 13.10 -17.12 -0.06
N ARG A 58 13.37 -17.61 -1.28
CA ARG A 58 12.55 -17.35 -2.47
C ARG A 58 12.25 -18.62 -3.23
N LEU A 59 10.99 -18.82 -3.58
CA LEU A 59 10.56 -19.96 -4.36
C LEU A 59 9.57 -19.52 -5.42
N TRP A 60 9.89 -19.80 -6.68
CA TRP A 60 9.04 -19.54 -7.83
C TRP A 60 8.78 -20.87 -8.53
N LEU A 61 7.51 -21.28 -8.60
CA LEU A 61 7.03 -22.56 -9.10
C LEU A 61 5.89 -22.34 -10.11
N ASP A 62 6.17 -21.59 -11.16
CA ASP A 62 5.17 -21.19 -12.16
C ASP A 62 4.90 -22.34 -13.14
N ALA A 63 3.62 -22.55 -13.45
CA ALA A 63 3.16 -23.66 -14.29
C ALA A 63 3.69 -25.04 -13.83
N SER A 64 3.70 -25.27 -12.51
CA SER A 64 4.13 -26.52 -11.88
C SER A 64 2.96 -27.42 -11.49
N ALA A 65 3.25 -28.72 -11.24
CA ALA A 65 2.26 -29.71 -10.79
C ALA A 65 2.02 -29.67 -9.26
N LEU A 66 2.23 -28.51 -8.64
CA LEU A 66 2.08 -28.30 -7.19
C LEU A 66 0.60 -28.31 -6.77
N THR A 67 0.32 -28.97 -5.64
CA THR A 67 -1.00 -28.97 -5.00
C THR A 67 -0.97 -28.26 -3.63
N ASP A 68 -2.14 -28.06 -3.02
CA ASP A 68 -2.27 -27.49 -1.68
C ASP A 68 -1.53 -28.30 -0.59
N ALA A 69 -1.27 -29.60 -0.83
CA ALA A 69 -0.45 -30.42 0.05
C ALA A 69 1.03 -30.00 0.01
N GLY A 70 1.59 -29.80 -1.18
CA GLY A 70 2.93 -29.24 -1.37
C GLY A 70 3.04 -27.82 -0.81
N LEU A 71 2.02 -26.99 -1.01
CA LEU A 71 1.96 -25.64 -0.44
C LEU A 71 2.05 -25.64 1.10
N SER A 72 1.43 -26.61 1.76
CA SER A 72 1.50 -26.75 3.22
C SER A 72 2.91 -27.08 3.73
N GLU A 73 3.72 -27.78 2.93
CA GLU A 73 5.14 -28.03 3.26
C GLU A 73 5.98 -26.77 3.11
N ILE A 74 5.72 -25.95 2.08
CA ILE A 74 6.40 -24.67 1.85
C ILE A 74 6.25 -23.75 3.07
N ALA A 75 5.09 -23.77 3.74
CA ALA A 75 4.83 -22.98 4.95
C ALA A 75 5.78 -23.30 6.13
N ARG A 76 6.53 -24.41 6.07
CA ARG A 76 7.49 -24.79 7.10
C ARG A 76 8.87 -24.14 6.92
N VAL A 77 9.10 -23.45 5.79
CA VAL A 77 10.39 -22.82 5.47
C VAL A 77 10.50 -21.46 6.17
N PRO A 78 11.22 -21.35 7.30
CA PRO A 78 11.08 -20.21 8.20
C PRO A 78 11.57 -18.88 7.62
N ALA A 79 12.49 -18.92 6.64
CA ALA A 79 13.08 -17.75 6.00
C ALA A 79 12.36 -17.32 4.71
N LEU A 80 11.33 -18.06 4.28
CA LEU A 80 10.64 -17.80 3.02
C LEU A 80 9.93 -16.45 3.04
N ASN A 81 10.39 -15.53 2.21
CA ASN A 81 9.83 -14.18 2.08
C ASN A 81 9.15 -13.92 0.73
N TRP A 82 9.45 -14.73 -0.29
CA TRP A 82 8.93 -14.57 -1.64
C TRP A 82 8.44 -15.89 -2.21
N LEU A 83 7.14 -15.97 -2.52
CA LEU A 83 6.50 -17.16 -3.07
C LEU A 83 5.67 -16.82 -4.31
N VAL A 84 6.00 -17.43 -5.45
CA VAL A 84 5.26 -17.27 -6.71
C VAL A 84 4.77 -18.64 -7.17
N LEU A 85 3.46 -18.79 -7.33
CA LEU A 85 2.75 -20.04 -7.66
C LEU A 85 1.79 -19.82 -8.83
N ASP A 86 2.15 -18.93 -9.74
CA ASP A 86 1.31 -18.57 -10.86
C ASP A 86 1.06 -19.79 -11.77
N HIS A 87 -0.11 -19.83 -12.43
CA HIS A 87 -0.50 -20.89 -13.35
C HIS A 87 -0.44 -22.32 -12.78
N THR A 88 -0.60 -22.47 -11.46
CA THR A 88 -0.66 -23.78 -10.77
C THR A 88 -2.10 -24.21 -10.48
N GLY A 89 -2.27 -25.47 -10.05
CA GLY A 89 -3.56 -26.01 -9.58
C GLY A 89 -3.96 -25.60 -8.16
N ILE A 90 -3.29 -24.61 -7.55
CA ILE A 90 -3.51 -24.21 -6.16
C ILE A 90 -4.90 -23.61 -5.96
N THR A 91 -5.68 -24.18 -5.04
CA THR A 91 -7.01 -23.65 -4.66
C THR A 91 -6.93 -22.65 -3.50
N GLY A 92 -5.81 -22.64 -2.78
CA GLY A 92 -5.57 -21.78 -1.64
C GLY A 92 -5.93 -22.41 -0.29
N ALA A 93 -6.41 -23.66 -0.25
CA ALA A 93 -6.64 -24.40 0.99
C ALA A 93 -5.33 -24.58 1.80
N GLY A 94 -4.20 -24.79 1.11
CA GLY A 94 -2.89 -24.94 1.74
C GLY A 94 -2.37 -23.66 2.40
N LEU A 95 -2.91 -22.49 2.06
CA LEU A 95 -2.54 -21.22 2.71
C LEU A 95 -2.89 -21.19 4.20
N ALA A 96 -3.80 -22.07 4.66
CA ALA A 96 -4.09 -22.23 6.08
C ALA A 96 -2.82 -22.52 6.91
N ALA A 97 -1.85 -23.25 6.34
CA ALA A 97 -0.58 -23.57 6.99
C ALA A 97 0.35 -22.36 7.16
N PHE A 98 0.13 -21.27 6.41
CA PHE A 98 0.90 -20.02 6.54
C PHE A 98 0.39 -19.10 7.65
N ALA A 99 -0.66 -19.51 8.38
CA ALA A 99 -1.12 -18.75 9.54
C ALA A 99 0.02 -18.56 10.55
N GLY A 100 0.42 -17.31 10.78
CA GLY A 100 1.57 -16.99 11.66
C GLY A 100 2.96 -17.09 11.02
N HIS A 101 3.07 -17.30 9.70
CA HIS A 101 4.37 -17.34 9.01
C HIS A 101 5.11 -16.00 9.12
N ALA A 102 6.21 -15.95 9.87
CA ALA A 102 6.86 -14.70 10.26
C ALA A 102 7.60 -13.97 9.13
N ALA A 103 8.02 -14.69 8.08
CA ALA A 103 8.89 -14.14 7.05
C ALA A 103 8.20 -13.81 5.72
N LEU A 104 6.98 -14.29 5.46
CA LEU A 104 6.38 -14.14 4.13
C LEU A 104 5.97 -12.67 3.90
N ARG A 105 6.36 -12.12 2.75
CA ARG A 105 6.08 -10.73 2.34
C ARG A 105 5.36 -10.66 1.00
N THR A 106 5.73 -11.55 0.08
CA THR A 106 5.20 -11.60 -1.28
C THR A 106 4.58 -12.96 -1.57
N LEU A 107 3.32 -12.96 -1.98
CA LEU A 107 2.59 -14.13 -2.46
C LEU A 107 1.95 -13.81 -3.82
N SER A 108 2.20 -14.65 -4.82
CA SER A 108 1.54 -14.58 -6.13
C SER A 108 0.81 -15.89 -6.43
N LEU A 109 -0.46 -15.78 -6.77
CA LEU A 109 -1.39 -16.87 -7.11
C LEU A 109 -2.13 -16.54 -8.41
N ARG A 110 -1.46 -15.88 -9.37
CA ARG A 110 -2.11 -15.46 -10.61
C ARG A 110 -2.50 -16.67 -11.44
N HIS A 111 -3.65 -16.59 -12.10
CA HIS A 111 -4.15 -17.65 -12.97
C HIS A 111 -4.23 -19.02 -12.26
N THR A 112 -4.65 -19.01 -10.99
CA THR A 112 -4.90 -20.22 -10.19
C THR A 112 -6.39 -20.38 -9.89
N PRO A 113 -6.88 -21.58 -9.53
CA PRO A 113 -8.24 -21.80 -9.04
C PRO A 113 -8.58 -21.14 -7.68
N ALA A 114 -7.69 -20.34 -7.10
CA ALA A 114 -7.91 -19.68 -5.81
C ALA A 114 -9.17 -18.80 -5.83
N ASN A 115 -9.95 -18.83 -4.75
CA ASN A 115 -11.23 -18.13 -4.63
C ASN A 115 -11.36 -17.40 -3.28
N ASP A 116 -12.50 -16.78 -3.01
CA ASP A 116 -12.72 -15.96 -1.79
C ASP A 116 -12.46 -16.71 -0.46
N ALA A 117 -12.51 -18.04 -0.44
CA ALA A 117 -12.13 -18.80 0.76
C ALA A 117 -10.63 -18.64 1.08
N CYS A 118 -9.76 -18.54 0.07
CA CYS A 118 -8.32 -18.38 0.25
C CYS A 118 -7.97 -17.05 0.94
N VAL A 119 -8.76 -16.00 0.72
CA VAL A 119 -8.57 -14.67 1.30
C VAL A 119 -8.55 -14.72 2.83
N GLN A 120 -9.38 -15.56 3.44
CA GLN A 120 -9.41 -15.73 4.89
C GLN A 120 -8.09 -16.30 5.43
N HIS A 121 -7.41 -17.15 4.66
CA HIS A 121 -6.10 -17.68 5.01
C HIS A 121 -5.00 -16.64 4.79
N ILE A 122 -5.03 -15.94 3.65
CA ILE A 122 -4.10 -14.84 3.32
C ILE A 122 -4.11 -13.77 4.43
N ALA A 123 -5.30 -13.42 4.94
CA ALA A 123 -5.45 -12.44 6.02
C ALA A 123 -4.82 -12.87 7.36
N ARG A 124 -4.36 -14.12 7.51
CA ARG A 124 -3.71 -14.64 8.72
C ARG A 124 -2.17 -14.71 8.59
N ILE A 125 -1.62 -14.21 7.49
CA ILE A 125 -0.17 -14.18 7.22
C ILE A 125 0.39 -12.82 7.69
N PRO A 126 0.99 -12.72 8.89
CA PRO A 126 1.05 -11.46 9.66
C PRO A 126 1.76 -10.28 9.00
N HIS A 127 2.69 -10.55 8.10
CA HIS A 127 3.58 -9.55 7.52
C HIS A 127 3.48 -9.45 6.00
N LEU A 128 2.43 -10.05 5.43
CA LEU A 128 2.23 -10.03 3.99
C LEU A 128 2.00 -8.59 3.51
N SER A 129 2.77 -8.16 2.51
CA SER A 129 2.72 -6.81 1.96
C SER A 129 2.25 -6.80 0.52
N HIS A 130 2.60 -7.84 -0.25
CA HIS A 130 2.26 -7.97 -1.65
C HIS A 130 1.49 -9.27 -1.91
N VAL A 131 0.33 -9.13 -2.53
CA VAL A 131 -0.54 -10.24 -2.92
C VAL A 131 -0.97 -10.01 -4.37
N ALA A 132 -0.71 -10.99 -5.22
CA ALA A 132 -1.16 -10.99 -6.59
C ALA A 132 -2.17 -12.12 -6.85
N LEU A 133 -3.34 -11.76 -7.36
CA LEU A 133 -4.52 -12.64 -7.51
C LEU A 133 -5.17 -12.52 -8.90
N GLN A 134 -4.53 -11.81 -9.84
CA GLN A 134 -5.04 -11.64 -11.20
C GLN A 134 -5.37 -12.98 -11.86
N GLY A 135 -6.53 -13.08 -12.48
CA GLY A 135 -6.94 -14.30 -13.20
C GLY A 135 -7.29 -15.48 -12.29
N SER A 136 -7.41 -15.26 -10.98
CA SER A 136 -8.01 -16.23 -10.06
C SER A 136 -9.54 -16.11 -10.02
N ALA A 137 -10.19 -16.98 -9.25
CA ALA A 137 -11.62 -16.93 -8.97
C ALA A 137 -11.98 -16.06 -7.75
N VAL A 138 -11.04 -15.25 -7.23
CA VAL A 138 -11.31 -14.26 -6.17
C VAL A 138 -12.15 -13.12 -6.74
N THR A 139 -13.27 -12.83 -6.07
CA THR A 139 -14.21 -11.78 -6.45
C THR A 139 -13.74 -10.40 -5.95
N PRO A 140 -14.28 -9.29 -6.48
CA PRO A 140 -14.06 -7.96 -5.90
C PRO A 140 -14.40 -7.89 -4.41
N GLU A 141 -15.44 -8.59 -3.95
CA GLU A 141 -15.83 -8.68 -2.54
C GLU A 141 -14.76 -9.40 -1.71
N GLY A 142 -14.19 -10.50 -2.23
CA GLY A 142 -13.05 -11.19 -1.63
C GLY A 142 -11.83 -10.28 -1.51
N ILE A 143 -11.50 -9.53 -2.56
CA ILE A 143 -10.42 -8.53 -2.51
C ILE A 143 -10.70 -7.46 -1.44
N LEU A 144 -11.93 -6.95 -1.32
CA LEU A 144 -12.27 -5.99 -0.28
C LEU A 144 -12.17 -6.57 1.14
N ALA A 145 -12.40 -7.87 1.32
CA ALA A 145 -12.23 -8.52 2.62
C ALA A 145 -10.75 -8.53 3.07
N LEU A 146 -9.79 -8.55 2.15
CA LEU A 146 -8.36 -8.40 2.46
C LEU A 146 -7.99 -7.03 3.03
N ALA A 147 -8.87 -6.02 2.94
CA ALA A 147 -8.63 -4.70 3.53
C ALA A 147 -8.51 -4.74 5.06
N ALA A 148 -9.00 -5.80 5.71
CA ALA A 148 -8.79 -6.07 7.13
C ALA A 148 -7.32 -6.42 7.47
N HIS A 149 -6.51 -6.81 6.47
CA HIS A 149 -5.11 -7.09 6.68
C HIS A 149 -4.32 -5.77 6.87
N PRO A 150 -3.53 -5.63 7.96
CA PRO A 150 -2.94 -4.35 8.34
C PRO A 150 -1.85 -3.85 7.38
N THR A 151 -1.16 -4.76 6.69
CA THR A 151 0.02 -4.44 5.87
C THR A 151 -0.18 -4.65 4.38
N VAL A 152 -1.24 -5.36 3.96
CA VAL A 152 -1.51 -5.52 2.52
C VAL A 152 -1.97 -4.18 1.97
N ARG A 153 -1.42 -3.83 0.80
CA ARG A 153 -1.81 -2.66 0.04
C ARG A 153 -2.16 -3.12 -1.39
N PRO A 154 -3.07 -2.41 -2.08
CA PRO A 154 -3.22 -2.58 -3.52
C PRO A 154 -1.85 -2.36 -4.18
N GLY A 155 -1.33 -3.37 -4.88
CA GLY A 155 -0.07 -3.29 -5.62
C GLY A 155 -0.31 -2.87 -7.08
N ILE A 156 0.76 -2.87 -7.88
CA ILE A 156 0.71 -2.69 -9.36
C ILE A 156 0.04 -3.91 -10.05
N ASP A 157 -0.33 -4.95 -9.29
CA ASP A 157 -1.07 -6.08 -9.85
C ASP A 157 -2.46 -5.64 -10.34
N THR A 158 -2.72 -5.91 -11.61
CA THR A 158 -3.89 -5.44 -12.36
C THR A 158 -5.22 -6.01 -11.87
N ALA A 159 -5.20 -6.99 -10.96
CA ALA A 159 -6.37 -7.44 -10.22
C ALA A 159 -7.09 -6.27 -9.51
N PHE A 160 -6.33 -5.26 -9.07
CA PHE A 160 -6.87 -4.01 -8.57
C PHE A 160 -7.07 -3.03 -9.73
N GLY A 161 -8.22 -3.12 -10.41
CA GLY A 161 -8.68 -1.97 -11.20
C GLY A 161 -8.69 -0.70 -10.32
N PRO A 162 -8.46 0.51 -10.86
CA PRO A 162 -8.33 1.73 -10.06
C PRO A 162 -9.49 1.96 -9.07
N ALA A 163 -10.73 1.68 -9.51
CA ALA A 163 -11.92 1.79 -8.67
C ALA A 163 -11.91 0.81 -7.48
N LEU A 164 -11.46 -0.42 -7.69
CA LEU A 164 -11.36 -1.44 -6.64
C LEU A 164 -10.22 -1.11 -5.67
N ALA A 165 -9.09 -0.60 -6.17
CA ALA A 165 -8.01 -0.11 -5.32
C ALA A 165 -8.48 1.01 -4.38
N ASP A 166 -9.23 1.99 -4.91
CA ASP A 166 -9.78 3.09 -4.11
C ASP A 166 -10.82 2.57 -3.09
N ALA A 167 -11.67 1.61 -3.49
CA ALA A 167 -12.63 0.98 -2.59
C ALA A 167 -11.93 0.18 -1.47
N PHE A 168 -10.85 -0.53 -1.79
CA PHE A 168 -10.03 -1.26 -0.81
C PHE A 168 -9.42 -0.32 0.22
N LEU A 169 -8.81 0.79 -0.23
CA LEU A 169 -8.21 1.77 0.66
C LEU A 169 -9.26 2.45 1.55
N ARG A 170 -10.45 2.76 1.01
CA ARG A 170 -11.60 3.24 1.80
C ARG A 170 -11.99 2.23 2.88
N GLN A 171 -12.11 0.96 2.52
CA GLN A 171 -12.48 -0.09 3.47
C GLN A 171 -11.42 -0.26 4.57
N GLN A 172 -10.13 -0.23 4.23
CA GLN A 172 -9.04 -0.33 5.21
C GLN A 172 -9.09 0.84 6.21
N ARG A 173 -9.35 2.06 5.74
CA ARG A 173 -9.54 3.23 6.62
C ARG A 173 -10.75 3.06 7.53
N ARG A 174 -11.89 2.61 6.97
CA ARG A 174 -13.11 2.35 7.75
C ARG A 174 -12.86 1.36 8.89
N LEU A 175 -12.14 0.27 8.60
CA LEU A 175 -11.80 -0.76 9.59
C LEU A 175 -10.79 -0.28 10.65
N ALA A 176 -9.89 0.63 10.28
CA ALA A 176 -8.94 1.25 11.21
C ALA A 176 -9.55 2.41 12.03
N SER A 177 -10.69 2.93 11.59
CA SER A 177 -11.34 4.09 12.21
C SER A 177 -11.80 3.76 13.63
N ARG A 178 -11.61 4.72 14.54
CA ARG A 178 -12.00 4.59 15.96
C ARG A 178 -13.35 5.25 16.28
N THR A 179 -14.03 5.75 15.26
CA THR A 179 -15.32 6.42 15.42
C THR A 179 -16.41 5.41 15.74
N PRO A 180 -17.36 5.73 16.63
CA PRO A 180 -18.44 4.81 16.96
C PRO A 180 -19.17 4.31 15.72
N PRO A 181 -19.47 3.00 15.62
CA PRO A 181 -20.28 2.46 14.53
C PRO A 181 -21.60 3.22 14.39
N GLY A 182 -21.93 3.65 13.17
CA GLY A 182 -23.17 4.38 12.88
C GLY A 182 -23.13 5.88 13.21
N PHE A 183 -21.97 6.46 13.54
CA PHE A 183 -21.83 7.91 13.62
C PHE A 183 -22.18 8.55 12.27
N VAL A 184 -23.07 9.54 12.32
CA VAL A 184 -23.41 10.40 11.19
C VAL A 184 -23.20 11.86 11.64
N PRO A 185 -22.45 12.68 10.89
CA PRO A 185 -22.30 14.08 11.22
C PRO A 185 -23.64 14.82 11.13
N ALA A 186 -23.81 15.92 11.87
CA ALA A 186 -25.01 16.73 11.75
C ALA A 186 -25.12 17.31 10.31
N ALA A 187 -26.35 17.59 9.87
CA ALA A 187 -26.60 18.07 8.52
C ALA A 187 -25.77 19.34 8.21
N GLY A 188 -25.09 19.33 7.06
CA GLY A 188 -24.25 20.44 6.60
C GLY A 188 -22.86 20.53 7.22
N GLU A 189 -22.53 19.72 8.23
CA GLU A 189 -21.20 19.74 8.88
C GLU A 189 -20.08 19.35 7.94
N GLU A 190 -20.31 18.32 7.11
CA GLU A 190 -19.33 17.89 6.12
C GLU A 190 -19.06 18.98 5.09
N GLN A 191 -20.12 19.60 4.56
CA GLN A 191 -19.99 20.69 3.61
C GLN A 191 -19.24 21.88 4.21
N ALA A 192 -19.61 22.31 5.43
CA ALA A 192 -18.94 23.42 6.10
C ALA A 192 -17.45 23.16 6.35
N MET A 193 -17.08 21.91 6.66
CA MET A 193 -15.69 21.50 6.79
C MET A 193 -14.97 21.53 5.44
N LEU A 194 -15.58 20.98 4.38
CA LEU A 194 -15.00 20.98 3.03
C LEU A 194 -14.85 22.40 2.47
N ASP A 195 -15.77 23.31 2.76
CA ASP A 195 -15.68 24.71 2.37
C ASP A 195 -14.45 25.41 2.97
N VAL A 196 -14.11 25.10 4.23
CA VAL A 196 -12.89 25.61 4.88
C VAL A 196 -11.64 25.09 4.17
N LEU A 197 -11.60 23.80 3.84
CA LEU A 197 -10.46 23.19 3.15
C LEU A 197 -10.29 23.77 1.73
N HIS A 198 -11.37 23.83 0.96
CA HIS A 198 -11.36 24.41 -0.38
C HIS A 198 -11.01 25.91 -0.35
N GLY A 199 -11.56 26.67 0.59
CA GLY A 199 -11.22 28.08 0.76
C GLY A 199 -9.74 28.30 1.07
N PHE A 200 -9.15 27.44 1.91
CA PHE A 200 -7.71 27.46 2.14
C PHE A 200 -6.91 27.18 0.88
N TRP A 201 -7.26 26.11 0.13
CA TRP A 201 -6.58 25.74 -1.11
C TRP A 201 -6.64 26.84 -2.16
N ASP A 202 -7.82 27.41 -2.39
CA ASP A 202 -8.02 28.49 -3.36
C ASP A 202 -7.20 29.73 -2.96
N ALA A 203 -7.24 30.12 -1.67
CA ALA A 203 -6.51 31.28 -1.17
C ALA A 203 -4.98 31.11 -1.22
N ILE A 204 -4.45 29.96 -0.76
CA ILE A 204 -3.01 29.73 -0.74
C ILE A 204 -2.45 29.51 -2.15
N SER A 205 -3.22 28.92 -3.06
CA SER A 205 -2.82 28.75 -4.47
C SER A 205 -2.76 30.09 -5.22
N ALA A 206 -3.70 30.99 -4.94
CA ALA A 206 -3.67 32.36 -5.46
C ALA A 206 -2.44 33.12 -4.94
N TRP A 207 -2.15 32.99 -3.64
CA TRP A 207 -0.94 33.55 -3.03
C TRP A 207 0.35 33.01 -3.68
N GLU A 208 0.46 31.69 -3.89
CA GLU A 208 1.62 31.07 -4.56
C GLU A 208 1.80 31.57 -5.99
N THR A 209 0.70 31.71 -6.72
CA THR A 209 0.71 32.17 -8.10
C THR A 209 1.21 33.61 -8.18
N GLN A 210 0.72 34.49 -7.31
CA GLN A 210 1.21 35.87 -7.24
C GLN A 210 2.68 35.92 -6.83
N LEU A 211 3.08 35.12 -5.83
CA LEU A 211 4.48 35.04 -5.42
C LEU A 211 5.39 34.59 -6.57
N ALA A 212 4.96 33.64 -7.40
CA ALA A 212 5.71 33.16 -8.56
C ALA A 212 5.86 34.21 -9.67
N LEU A 213 4.86 35.10 -9.83
CA LEU A 213 4.92 36.23 -10.76
C LEU A 213 5.88 37.30 -10.24
N ASP A 214 5.72 37.70 -8.98
CA ASP A 214 6.53 38.74 -8.35
C ASP A 214 7.99 38.33 -8.23
N ASN A 215 8.31 37.06 -7.99
CA ASN A 215 9.72 36.63 -7.88
C ASN A 215 10.49 36.74 -9.21
N LYS A 216 9.80 36.98 -10.34
CA LYS A 216 10.42 37.35 -11.62
C LYS A 216 10.68 38.85 -11.73
N GLU A 217 10.01 39.66 -10.91
CA GLU A 217 10.15 41.10 -10.81
C GLU A 217 11.01 41.44 -9.57
N THR A 218 11.88 42.44 -9.64
CA THR A 218 12.85 42.73 -8.56
C THR A 218 12.13 42.99 -7.22
N PRO A 219 12.55 42.41 -6.07
CA PRO A 219 11.81 42.57 -4.81
C PRO A 219 11.72 44.04 -4.37
N GLY A 220 10.50 44.56 -4.26
CA GLY A 220 10.20 45.91 -3.78
C GLY A 220 10.24 46.07 -2.26
N VAL A 221 10.06 47.31 -1.80
CA VAL A 221 10.23 47.75 -0.40
C VAL A 221 9.04 47.36 0.51
N ASP A 222 7.90 47.00 -0.07
CA ASP A 222 6.69 46.55 0.64
C ASP A 222 6.47 45.03 0.47
N ASP A 223 7.13 44.24 1.32
CA ASP A 223 7.02 42.78 1.27
C ASP A 223 5.64 42.29 1.78
N TRP A 224 4.69 42.13 0.86
CA TRP A 224 3.34 41.63 1.12
C TRP A 224 3.30 40.13 1.43
N ARG A 225 4.35 39.37 1.12
CA ARG A 225 4.33 37.91 0.99
C ARG A 225 4.02 37.23 2.32
N GLN A 226 4.72 37.62 3.39
CA GLN A 226 4.54 37.02 4.71
C GLN A 226 3.23 37.45 5.39
N PRO A 227 2.87 38.75 5.44
CA PRO A 227 1.60 39.18 6.03
C PRO A 227 0.37 38.56 5.33
N ALA A 228 0.38 38.47 3.99
CA ALA A 228 -0.70 37.85 3.24
C ALA A 228 -0.81 36.34 3.52
N CYS A 229 0.32 35.62 3.55
CA CYS A 229 0.33 34.20 3.91
C CYS A 229 -0.18 33.99 5.34
N ALA A 230 0.27 34.81 6.30
CA ALA A 230 -0.18 34.74 7.68
C ALA A 230 -1.69 35.02 7.82
N ALA A 231 -2.25 35.94 7.05
CA ALA A 231 -3.68 36.22 7.04
C ALA A 231 -4.51 35.00 6.56
N ILE A 232 -4.06 34.31 5.51
CA ILE A 232 -4.70 33.06 5.04
C ILE A 232 -4.69 32.01 6.16
N PHE A 233 -3.54 31.82 6.82
CA PHE A 233 -3.45 30.88 7.94
C PHE A 233 -4.31 31.30 9.14
N ALA A 234 -4.42 32.58 9.45
CA ALA A 234 -5.28 33.06 10.52
C ALA A 234 -6.77 32.80 10.23
N GLN A 235 -7.16 32.84 8.96
CA GLN A 235 -8.54 32.61 8.52
C GLN A 235 -8.95 31.13 8.56
N PHE A 236 -8.11 30.25 8.02
CA PHE A 236 -8.52 28.85 7.76
C PHE A 236 -7.92 27.83 8.72
N CYS A 237 -6.88 28.20 9.44
CA CYS A 237 -6.01 27.26 10.13
C CYS A 237 -6.12 27.41 11.66
N THR A 238 -5.82 26.33 12.40
CA THR A 238 -5.80 26.42 13.87
C THR A 238 -4.71 27.39 14.36
N PRO A 239 -4.96 28.14 15.44
CA PRO A 239 -3.98 29.08 16.01
C PRO A 239 -2.92 28.31 16.79
N LYS A 240 -1.92 27.81 16.07
CA LYS A 240 -0.75 27.13 16.62
C LYS A 240 0.51 27.66 15.97
N ASP A 241 1.59 27.66 16.74
CA ASP A 241 2.90 27.96 16.20
C ASP A 241 3.35 26.84 15.23
N ARG A 242 3.87 27.24 14.07
CA ARG A 242 4.30 26.34 13.00
C ARG A 242 5.79 26.51 12.80
N LYS A 243 6.59 25.67 13.46
CA LYS A 243 8.06 25.74 13.42
C LYS A 243 8.63 25.65 11.99
N PHE A 244 7.94 24.95 11.10
CA PHE A 244 8.36 24.69 9.73
C PHE A 244 7.17 24.85 8.79
N GLY A 245 7.44 25.12 7.51
CA GLY A 245 6.41 25.40 6.52
C GLY A 245 5.85 26.81 6.61
N ARG A 246 4.73 27.03 5.93
CA ARG A 246 4.04 28.31 5.93
C ARG A 246 3.27 28.51 7.24
N PRO A 247 3.11 29.76 7.69
CA PRO A 247 3.50 31.00 7.03
C PRO A 247 4.94 31.46 7.32
N ASN A 248 5.79 30.64 7.95
CA ASN A 248 7.12 31.06 8.42
C ASN A 248 8.23 30.88 7.39
N ALA A 249 8.19 29.79 6.61
CA ALA A 249 9.06 29.55 5.47
C ALA A 249 8.26 29.77 4.18
N LEU A 250 8.58 30.85 3.46
CA LEU A 250 7.89 31.18 2.22
C LEU A 250 8.52 30.42 1.05
N SER A 251 7.80 29.43 0.55
CA SER A 251 8.09 28.71 -0.70
C SER A 251 6.84 28.77 -1.59
N PHE A 252 7.00 28.59 -2.89
CA PHE A 252 5.90 28.41 -3.85
C PHE A 252 6.23 27.29 -4.83
N SER A 253 5.21 26.75 -5.49
CA SER A 253 5.38 25.80 -6.60
C SER A 253 4.70 26.33 -7.87
N THR A 254 5.16 25.85 -9.03
CA THR A 254 4.51 26.09 -10.33
C THR A 254 4.32 24.75 -11.05
N PRO A 255 3.09 24.20 -11.13
CA PRO A 255 1.83 24.77 -10.61
C PRO A 255 1.77 24.81 -9.06
N PRO A 256 0.83 25.58 -8.47
CA PRO A 256 0.71 25.71 -7.02
C PRO A 256 0.52 24.37 -6.30
N GLU A 257 1.12 24.20 -5.12
CA GLU A 257 1.09 22.94 -4.35
C GLU A 257 -0.33 22.53 -3.94
N TYR A 258 -1.16 23.51 -3.64
CA TYR A 258 -2.54 23.32 -3.15
C TYR A 258 -3.59 23.54 -4.24
N GLN A 259 -3.21 23.50 -5.52
CA GLN A 259 -4.20 23.47 -6.60
C GLN A 259 -5.25 22.38 -6.30
N ARG A 260 -6.51 22.61 -6.71
CA ARG A 260 -7.64 21.77 -6.27
C ARG A 260 -7.35 20.29 -6.48
N GLN A 261 -7.15 19.61 -5.35
CA GLN A 261 -6.88 18.19 -5.29
C GLN A 261 -8.20 17.41 -5.41
N THR A 262 -8.13 16.19 -5.93
CA THR A 262 -9.30 15.30 -6.00
C THR A 262 -9.61 14.77 -4.60
N LEU A 263 -10.81 15.07 -4.07
CA LEU A 263 -11.26 14.50 -2.80
C LEU A 263 -11.50 12.98 -2.95
N LEU A 264 -10.88 12.20 -2.07
CA LEU A 264 -11.00 10.74 -2.07
C LEU A 264 -12.02 10.24 -1.05
N ASP A 265 -12.04 10.85 0.13
CA ASP A 265 -12.76 10.35 1.29
C ASP A 265 -12.81 11.36 2.45
N VAL A 266 -13.80 11.21 3.32
CA VAL A 266 -13.91 11.94 4.59
C VAL A 266 -14.04 10.93 5.73
N GLU A 267 -13.03 10.90 6.60
CA GLU A 267 -13.05 10.08 7.80
C GLU A 267 -13.36 10.95 9.03
N TRP A 268 -14.56 10.79 9.55
CA TRP A 268 -14.91 11.36 10.85
C TRP A 268 -14.17 10.59 11.94
N LEU A 269 -13.50 11.32 12.84
CA LEU A 269 -12.80 10.79 14.03
C LEU A 269 -13.58 11.09 15.32
N SER A 270 -14.43 12.12 15.28
CA SER A 270 -15.44 12.48 16.28
C SER A 270 -16.36 13.56 15.69
N ALA A 271 -17.38 13.99 16.42
CA ALA A 271 -18.21 15.15 16.03
C ALA A 271 -17.45 16.48 15.89
N ARG A 272 -16.17 16.55 16.28
CA ARG A 272 -15.33 17.76 16.22
C ARG A 272 -13.99 17.55 15.52
N LYS A 273 -13.79 16.39 14.89
CA LYS A 273 -12.51 16.02 14.31
C LYS A 273 -12.77 15.13 13.10
N ALA A 274 -12.23 15.53 11.95
CA ALA A 274 -12.35 14.76 10.73
C ALA A 274 -11.06 14.87 9.91
N CYS A 275 -10.79 13.83 9.14
CA CYS A 275 -9.65 13.75 8.25
C CYS A 275 -10.15 13.67 6.81
N VAL A 276 -9.77 14.64 5.99
CA VAL A 276 -10.12 14.67 4.56
C VAL A 276 -8.95 14.13 3.76
N TYR A 277 -9.20 13.13 2.92
CA TYR A 277 -8.20 12.51 2.06
C TYR A 277 -8.32 13.09 0.66
N ALA A 278 -7.19 13.46 0.06
CA ALA A 278 -7.14 14.01 -1.28
C ALA A 278 -5.96 13.45 -2.07
N ARG A 279 -6.06 13.54 -3.40
CA ARG A 279 -5.03 13.14 -4.36
C ARG A 279 -4.66 14.31 -5.24
N ASP A 280 -3.37 14.58 -5.38
CA ASP A 280 -2.86 15.54 -6.36
C ASP A 280 -2.80 14.95 -7.78
N ASP A 281 -2.53 15.80 -8.77
CA ASP A 281 -2.49 15.42 -10.18
C ASP A 281 -1.34 14.44 -10.52
N TRP A 282 -0.32 14.36 -9.65
CA TRP A 282 0.79 13.41 -9.78
C TRP A 282 0.51 12.06 -9.11
N GLY A 283 -0.68 11.90 -8.53
CA GLY A 283 -1.09 10.69 -7.81
C GLY A 283 -0.64 10.62 -6.36
N GLY A 284 0.05 11.64 -5.86
CA GLY A 284 0.41 11.78 -4.45
C GLY A 284 -0.84 11.93 -3.59
N GLN A 285 -0.90 11.19 -2.49
CA GLN A 285 -2.04 11.28 -1.56
C GLN A 285 -1.65 12.11 -0.34
N SER A 286 -2.55 13.01 0.04
CA SER A 286 -2.46 13.80 1.26
C SER A 286 -3.69 13.56 2.12
N ARG A 287 -3.55 13.73 3.43
CA ARG A 287 -4.69 13.84 4.35
C ARG A 287 -4.58 15.10 5.18
N PHE A 288 -5.72 15.75 5.37
CA PHE A 288 -5.86 17.02 6.06
C PHE A 288 -6.70 16.80 7.30
N LEU A 289 -6.12 17.07 8.48
CA LEU A 289 -6.88 17.04 9.71
C LEU A 289 -7.60 18.36 9.91
N LEU A 290 -8.93 18.31 10.05
CA LEU A 290 -9.74 19.45 10.43
C LEU A 290 -10.31 19.27 11.84
N LEU A 291 -10.35 20.38 12.59
CA LEU A 291 -10.86 20.45 13.95
C LEU A 291 -11.99 21.47 14.02
N LYS A 292 -13.06 21.10 14.73
CA LYS A 292 -14.15 22.03 15.04
C LYS A 292 -13.85 22.76 16.35
N LYS A 293 -13.75 24.08 16.28
CA LYS A 293 -13.56 24.99 17.42
C LYS A 293 -14.79 25.90 17.53
N GLY A 294 -15.60 25.69 18.56
CA GLY A 294 -16.91 26.36 18.66
C GLY A 294 -17.80 25.96 17.48
N LYS A 295 -18.19 26.95 16.67
CA LYS A 295 -19.01 26.76 15.45
C LYS A 295 -18.19 26.63 14.17
N ALA A 296 -16.88 26.91 14.20
CA ALA A 296 -16.04 26.96 13.01
C ALA A 296 -15.19 25.68 12.86
N TRP A 297 -15.02 25.23 11.62
CA TRP A 297 -14.01 24.25 11.24
C TRP A 297 -12.70 24.97 10.91
N LEU A 298 -11.58 24.35 11.27
CA LEU A 298 -10.25 24.87 11.02
C LEU A 298 -9.32 23.74 10.60
N LEU A 299 -8.46 24.01 9.62
CA LEU A 299 -7.39 23.13 9.19
C LEU A 299 -6.28 23.08 10.23
N ASP A 300 -5.95 21.89 10.73
CA ASP A 300 -4.92 21.71 11.74
C ASP A 300 -3.58 21.30 11.13
N HIS A 301 -3.51 20.18 10.42
CA HIS A 301 -2.26 19.74 9.78
C HIS A 301 -2.50 18.89 8.55
N LYS A 302 -1.45 18.76 7.74
CA LYS A 302 -1.37 17.91 6.54
C LYS A 302 -0.43 16.74 6.81
N GLN A 303 -0.70 15.61 6.18
CA GLN A 303 0.22 14.48 6.09
C GLN A 303 0.25 13.96 4.67
N HIS A 304 1.38 13.42 4.24
CA HIS A 304 1.55 12.80 2.93
C HIS A 304 1.67 11.30 3.07
N LEU A 305 1.18 10.56 2.09
CA LEU A 305 1.34 9.13 1.99
C LEU A 305 2.58 8.81 1.14
N PHE A 306 3.62 8.29 1.79
CA PHE A 306 4.78 7.67 1.15
C PHE A 306 4.83 6.20 1.58
N ASP A 307 5.81 5.79 2.39
CA ASP A 307 5.87 4.50 3.09
C ASP A 307 5.04 4.54 4.40
N GLY A 308 3.81 5.02 4.29
CA GLY A 308 2.95 5.40 5.41
C GLY A 308 2.73 6.91 5.53
N TRP A 309 1.92 7.29 6.53
CA TRP A 309 1.53 8.69 6.75
C TRP A 309 2.61 9.44 7.53
N THR A 310 3.28 10.38 6.88
CA THR A 310 4.28 11.25 7.50
C THR A 310 3.78 12.68 7.61
N THR A 311 4.23 13.40 8.64
CA THR A 311 3.85 14.81 8.83
C THR A 311 4.27 15.65 7.63
N GLY A 312 3.28 16.27 6.99
CA GLY A 312 3.50 17.29 5.97
C GLY A 312 3.53 18.66 6.61
N TYR A 313 4.22 19.58 5.96
CA TYR A 313 4.13 20.99 6.29
C TYR A 313 2.89 21.57 5.64
N LEU A 314 2.19 22.46 6.37
CA LEU A 314 1.18 23.33 5.79
C LEU A 314 1.87 24.54 5.16
#